data_AF-A0A3P6NSY2-F1
#
_entry.id   AF-A0A3P6NSY2-F1
#
_cell.length_a   1.000
_cell.length_b   1.000
_cell.length_c   1.000
_cell.angle_alpha   90.00
_cell.angle_beta   90.00
_cell.angle_gamma   90.00
#
_symmetry.space_group_name_H-M   'P 1'
#
loop_
_entity.id
_entity.type
_entity.pdbx_description
1 polymer ?
#
loop_
_entity_poly.entity_id
_entity_poly.type
_entity_poly.pdbx_seq_one_letter_code
_entity_poly.pdbx_strand_id
1 'polypeptide(L)'
;MLPYRLARGKTIKVVNLERAKDIKHVRNMCLESDVLLDPYRPGVIEKVGLNPLELLKENEKLIVARITGFGQTGELAQRFGRELNYVALSGKLLSMLLFH
;
A
#
# COMPACT_ATOMS: atom_id res chain seq x y z
N MET A 1 -22.10 -7.55 -2.22
CA MET A 1 -22.23 -6.40 -3.15
C MET A 1 -22.05 -5.09 -2.37
N LEU A 2 -20.82 -4.71 -2.00
CA LEU A 2 -20.50 -3.47 -1.26
C LEU A 2 -19.09 -2.87 -1.59
N PRO A 3 -18.63 -2.66 -2.85
CA PRO A 3 -17.38 -1.93 -3.09
C PRO A 3 -17.55 -0.44 -3.51
N TYR A 4 -18.76 0.03 -3.83
CA TYR A 4 -18.89 1.22 -4.69
C TYR A 4 -18.76 2.58 -4.00
N ARG A 5 -18.82 2.69 -2.66
CA ARG A 5 -18.68 4.01 -2.01
C ARG A 5 -17.27 4.57 -2.12
N LEU A 6 -16.26 3.74 -1.83
CA LEU A 6 -14.86 4.18 -1.85
C LEU A 6 -14.28 4.28 -3.26
N ALA A 7 -14.86 3.57 -4.23
CA ALA A 7 -14.39 3.56 -5.62
C ALA A 7 -15.04 4.62 -6.52
N ARG A 8 -16.03 5.39 -6.03
CA ARG A 8 -16.69 6.44 -6.80
C ARG A 8 -15.67 7.45 -7.36
N GLY A 9 -15.83 7.81 -8.63
CA GLY A 9 -14.97 8.77 -9.34
C GLY A 9 -13.60 8.21 -9.77
N LYS A 10 -13.33 6.91 -9.58
CA LYS A 10 -12.08 6.27 -9.97
C LYS A 10 -12.28 5.38 -11.20
N THR A 11 -11.30 5.39 -12.10
CA THR A 11 -11.17 4.37 -13.14
C THR A 11 -10.58 3.11 -12.52
N ILE A 12 -11.24 1.97 -12.72
CA ILE A 12 -10.80 0.68 -12.18
C ILE A 12 -10.24 -0.16 -13.33
N LYS A 13 -9.02 -0.66 -13.15
CA LYS A 13 -8.40 -1.66 -14.02
C LYS A 13 -8.10 -2.91 -13.20
N VAL A 14 -8.49 -4.07 -13.72
CA VAL A 14 -8.18 -5.37 -13.10
C VAL A 14 -6.87 -5.87 -13.68
N VAL A 15 -5.94 -6.25 -12.80
CA VAL A 15 -4.61 -6.77 -13.16
C VAL A 15 -4.32 -8.00 -12.30
N ASN A 16 -3.57 -8.95 -12.84
CA ASN A 16 -3.01 -10.04 -12.06
C ASN A 16 -1.50 -9.82 -11.87
N LEU A 17 -1.08 -9.51 -10.65
CA LEU A 17 0.32 -9.24 -10.30
C LEU A 17 1.24 -10.47 -10.33
N GLU A 18 0.72 -11.64 -10.69
CA GLU A 18 1.53 -12.84 -10.99
C GLU A 18 1.91 -12.91 -12.48
N ARG A 19 1.28 -12.10 -13.34
CA ARG A 19 1.53 -12.09 -14.78
C ARG A 19 2.49 -10.97 -15.15
N ALA A 20 3.63 -11.32 -15.72
CA ALA A 20 4.64 -10.35 -16.18
C ALA A 20 4.07 -9.27 -17.11
N LYS A 21 3.11 -9.62 -17.98
CA LYS A 21 2.42 -8.67 -18.86
C LYS A 21 1.65 -7.59 -18.08
N ASP A 22 0.96 -7.99 -17.02
CA ASP A 22 0.14 -7.09 -16.21
C ASP A 22 1.04 -6.24 -15.31
N ILE A 23 2.12 -6.80 -14.76
CA ILE A 23 3.16 -6.06 -14.04
C ILE A 23 3.74 -4.96 -14.94
N LYS A 24 4.08 -5.28 -16.19
CA LYS A 24 4.57 -4.29 -17.17
C LYS A 24 3.54 -3.18 -17.43
N HIS A 25 2.25 -3.53 -17.49
CA HIS A 25 1.19 -2.53 -17.65
C HIS A 25 1.10 -1.59 -16.46
N VAL A 26 1.19 -2.12 -15.23
CA VAL A 26 1.22 -1.31 -14.01
C VAL A 26 2.48 -0.44 -13.97
N ARG A 27 3.65 -0.97 -14.33
CA ARG A 27 4.89 -0.21 -14.41
C ARG A 27 4.75 0.99 -15.35
N ASN A 28 4.23 0.76 -16.57
CA ASN A 28 4.00 1.85 -17.53
C ASN A 28 3.04 2.91 -16.96
N MET A 29 1.99 2.51 -16.25
CA MET A 29 1.12 3.47 -15.58
C MET A 29 1.86 4.30 -14.53
N CYS A 30 2.78 3.70 -13.76
CA CYS A 30 3.60 4.43 -12.79
C CYS A 30 4.51 5.48 -13.47
N LEU A 31 4.98 5.22 -14.69
CA LEU A 31 5.81 6.19 -15.44
C LEU A 31 5.03 7.43 -15.87
N GLU A 32 3.72 7.34 -15.97
CA GLU A 32 2.82 8.43 -16.35
C GLU A 32 2.06 9.01 -15.15
N SER A 33 2.25 8.46 -13.95
CA SER A 33 1.52 8.85 -12.74
C SER A 33 2.35 9.78 -11.87
N ASP A 34 1.67 10.70 -11.18
CA ASP A 34 2.30 11.52 -10.14
C ASP A 34 2.47 10.74 -8.83
N VAL A 35 1.53 9.82 -8.52
CA VAL A 35 1.49 9.11 -7.23
C VAL A 35 1.21 7.62 -7.40
N LEU A 36 2.00 6.79 -6.72
CA LEU A 36 1.74 5.37 -6.47
C LEU A 36 1.40 5.18 -4.99
N LEU A 37 0.21 4.62 -4.71
CA LEU A 37 -0.19 4.20 -3.37
C LEU A 37 0.11 2.70 -3.19
N ASP A 38 0.99 2.36 -2.24
CA ASP A 38 1.39 0.99 -1.90
C ASP A 38 0.80 0.60 -0.53
N PRO A 39 -0.34 -0.14 -0.50
CA PRO A 39 -0.94 -0.62 0.75
C PRO A 39 -0.40 -1.99 1.19
N TYR A 40 0.61 -2.55 0.51
CA TYR A 40 1.09 -3.89 0.80
C TYR A 40 2.12 -3.90 1.93
N ARG A 41 2.37 -5.09 2.47
CA ARG A 41 3.44 -5.30 3.44
C ARG A 41 4.80 -4.93 2.83
N PRO A 42 5.78 -4.52 3.65
CA PRO A 42 7.12 -4.19 3.16
C PRO A 42 7.72 -5.37 2.37
N GLY A 43 8.22 -5.08 1.17
CA GLY A 43 8.82 -6.08 0.26
C GLY A 43 7.86 -6.75 -0.72
N VAL A 44 6.54 -6.53 -0.64
CA VAL A 44 5.59 -7.18 -1.55
C VAL A 44 5.68 -6.61 -2.97
N ILE A 45 5.64 -5.29 -3.13
CA ILE A 45 5.68 -4.68 -4.47
C ILE A 45 7.05 -4.89 -5.14
N GLU A 46 8.12 -4.98 -4.35
CA GLU A 46 9.45 -5.35 -4.81
C GLU A 46 9.47 -6.79 -5.37
N LYS A 47 8.88 -7.76 -4.64
CA LYS A 47 8.82 -9.16 -5.07
C LYS A 47 8.04 -9.38 -6.36
N VAL A 48 7.04 -8.55 -6.64
CA VAL A 48 6.24 -8.62 -7.88
C VAL A 48 6.81 -7.77 -9.02
N GLY A 49 8.00 -7.16 -8.85
CA GLY A 49 8.68 -6.42 -9.92
C GLY A 49 8.31 -4.93 -10.04
N LEU A 50 7.69 -4.36 -9.01
CA LEU A 50 7.34 -2.94 -8.90
C LEU A 50 8.20 -2.26 -7.83
N ASN A 51 9.53 -2.42 -7.92
CA ASN A 51 10.47 -1.86 -6.95
C ASN A 51 10.41 -0.32 -6.98
N PRO A 52 10.08 0.36 -5.85
CA PRO A 52 10.01 1.82 -5.80
C PRO A 52 11.27 2.53 -6.26
N LEU A 53 12.45 2.03 -5.90
CA LEU A 53 13.72 2.67 -6.26
C LEU A 53 14.00 2.61 -7.76
N GLU A 54 13.51 1.58 -8.45
CA GLU A 54 13.61 1.50 -9.90
C GLU A 54 12.58 2.39 -10.58
N LEU A 55 11.35 2.41 -10.07
CA LEU A 55 10.28 3.27 -10.58
C LEU A 55 10.67 4.75 -10.47
N LEU A 56 11.28 5.17 -9.37
CA LEU A 56 11.77 6.54 -9.17
C LEU A 56 12.93 6.92 -10.10
N LYS A 57 13.76 5.95 -10.52
CA LYS A 57 14.81 6.20 -11.51
C LYS A 57 14.24 6.42 -12.91
N GLU A 58 13.12 5.76 -13.23
CA GLU A 58 12.47 5.90 -14.53
C GLU A 58 11.50 7.09 -14.58
N ASN A 59 10.88 7.44 -13.45
CA ASN A 59 10.05 8.61 -13.29
C ASN A 59 10.43 9.35 -11.99
N GLU A 60 11.34 10.31 -12.11
CA GLU A 60 11.85 11.10 -10.97
C GLU A 60 10.78 11.97 -10.29
N LYS A 61 9.65 12.22 -10.98
CA LYS A 61 8.52 12.99 -10.43
C LYS A 61 7.54 12.14 -9.62
N LEU A 62 7.66 10.80 -9.71
CA LEU A 62 6.75 9.88 -9.04
C LEU A 62 6.90 10.01 -7.52
N ILE A 63 5.77 10.09 -6.82
CA ILE A 63 5.70 9.99 -5.37
C ILE A 63 5.21 8.57 -5.02
N VAL A 64 6.03 7.81 -4.29
CA VAL A 64 5.64 6.48 -3.79
C VAL A 64 5.23 6.59 -2.33
N ALA A 65 3.93 6.55 -2.06
CA ALA A 65 3.37 6.60 -0.72
C ALA A 65 3.09 5.19 -0.20
N ARG A 66 3.91 4.73 0.75
CA ARG A 66 3.81 3.39 1.34
C ARG A 66 2.99 3.42 2.62
N ILE A 67 1.90 2.66 2.66
CA ILE A 67 0.91 2.67 3.73
C ILE A 67 0.93 1.31 4.43
N THR A 68 1.64 1.23 5.55
CA THR A 68 1.70 0.04 6.40
C THR A 68 1.39 0.39 7.85
N GLY A 69 0.82 -0.55 8.60
CA GLY A 69 0.41 -0.25 9.97
C GLY A 69 1.54 -0.19 11.00
N PHE A 70 2.64 -0.94 10.80
CA PHE A 70 3.80 -0.94 11.70
C PHE A 70 5.06 -0.28 11.08
N GLY A 71 4.90 0.44 9.97
CA GLY A 71 6.02 1.02 9.23
C GLY A 71 6.70 0.06 8.26
N GLN A 72 7.75 0.54 7.60
CA GLN A 72 8.53 -0.21 6.60
C GLN A 72 9.67 -1.02 7.21
N THR A 73 10.07 -0.68 8.44
CA THR A 73 11.22 -1.23 9.15
C THR A 73 10.87 -1.53 10.61
N GLY A 74 11.73 -2.28 11.30
CA GLY A 74 11.53 -2.68 12.69
C GLY A 74 10.89 -4.06 12.86
N GLU A 75 10.86 -4.54 14.10
CA GLU A 75 10.46 -5.91 14.47
C GLU A 75 9.04 -6.25 14.02
N LEU A 76 8.14 -5.27 14.05
CA LEU A 76 6.73 -5.47 13.71
C LEU A 76 6.41 -5.24 12.22
N ALA A 77 7.38 -4.84 11.39
CA ALA A 77 7.14 -4.44 10.00
C ALA A 77 6.51 -5.54 9.14
N GLN A 78 6.85 -6.80 9.40
CA GLN A 78 6.30 -7.97 8.69
C GLN A 78 5.05 -8.54 9.37
N ARG A 79 4.66 -8.02 10.54
CA ARG A 79 3.54 -8.56 11.32
C ARG A 79 2.21 -8.19 10.69
N PHE A 80 1.35 -9.20 10.53
CA PHE A 80 -0.03 -8.94 10.15
C PHE A 80 -0.74 -8.18 11.28
N GLY A 81 -1.38 -7.07 10.92
CA GLY A 81 -2.16 -6.25 11.84
C GLY A 81 -3.39 -5.70 11.14
N ARG A 82 -4.43 -5.46 11.92
CA ARG A 82 -5.60 -4.66 11.54
C ARG A 82 -5.68 -3.45 12.45
N GLU A 83 -6.55 -2.51 12.11
CA GLU A 83 -6.77 -1.26 12.87
C GLU A 83 -6.79 -1.48 14.39
N LEU A 84 -7.55 -2.47 14.87
CA LEU A 84 -7.64 -2.79 16.28
C LEU A 84 -6.28 -3.15 16.92
N ASN A 85 -5.40 -3.85 16.20
CA ASN A 85 -4.05 -4.16 16.70
C ASN A 85 -3.22 -2.89 16.87
N TYR A 86 -3.33 -1.94 15.95
CA TYR A 86 -2.58 -0.68 16.01
C TYR A 86 -3.11 0.23 17.13
N VAL A 87 -4.44 0.31 17.28
CA VAL A 87 -5.09 1.09 18.33
C VAL A 87 -4.84 0.47 19.72
N ALA A 88 -4.80 -0.86 19.82
CA ALA A 88 -4.43 -1.56 21.05
C ALA A 88 -2.98 -1.25 21.46
N LEU A 89 -2.03 -1.42 20.53
CA LEU A 89 -0.61 -1.24 20.83
C LEU A 89 -0.21 0.23 21.07
N SER A 90 -0.97 1.19 20.56
CA SER A 90 -0.75 2.61 20.83
C SER A 90 -1.26 3.08 22.20
N GLY A 91 -1.91 2.20 22.98
CA GLY A 91 -2.53 2.55 24.26
C GLY A 91 -3.89 3.27 24.13
N LYS A 92 -4.30 3.65 22.92
CA LYS A 92 -5.61 4.27 22.67
C LYS A 92 -6.79 3.36 22.98
N LEU A 93 -6.67 2.06 22.71
CA LEU A 93 -7.78 1.15 22.99
C LEU A 93 -8.10 1.11 24.49
N LEU A 94 -7.06 1.11 25.33
CA LEU A 94 -7.22 1.11 26.77
C LEU A 94 -7.83 2.43 27.25
N SER A 95 -7.40 3.58 26.71
CA SER A 95 -7.99 4.86 27.10
C SER A 95 -9.47 4.97 26.71
N MET A 96 -9.89 4.41 25.58
CA MET A 96 -11.31 4.39 25.18
C MET A 96 -12.21 3.64 26.17
N LEU A 97 -11.69 2.62 26.87
CA LEU A 97 -12.44 1.86 27.86
C LEU A 97 -12.56 2.58 29.22
N LEU A 98 -11.66 3.52 29.50
CA LEU A 98 -11.58 4.22 30.79
C LEU A 98 -12.35 5.55 30.83
N PHE A 99 -12.82 6.05 29.68
CA PHE A 99 -13.56 7.32 29.55
C PHE A 99 -15.03 7.12 29.15
N HIS A 100 -15.65 6.02 29.57
CA HIS A 100 -17.09 5.78 29.46
C HIS A 100 -17.69 5.57 30.84
#